data_AF-A0AAU4M6F4-F1
#
_entry.id   AF-A0AAU4M6F4-F1
#
_cell.length_a   1.000
_cell.length_b   1.000
_cell.length_c   1.000
_cell.angle_alpha   90.00
_cell.angle_beta   90.00
_cell.angle_gamma   90.00
#
_symmetry.space_group_name_H-M   'P 1'
#
loop_
_entity.id
_entity.type
_entity.pdbx_description
1 polymer ?
#
loop_
_entity_poly.entity_id
_entity_poly.type
_entity_poly.pdbx_seq_one_letter_code
_entity_poly.pdbx_strand_id
1 'polypeptide(L)'
;MLQPSFAGHDGILHLASHSFVTSLPPGRATPSQLAQLMQNHWSVEALHHVRDVTYGEDASRVRTGTAPRAMATMRNLAIGLMRQAGWTNIATATDHYRSRPEHATALLDLTA
;
A
#
# COMPACT_ATOMS: atom_id res chain seq x y z
N MET A 1 -12.89 15.98 -20.87
CA MET A 1 -13.54 14.99 -21.74
C MET A 1 -12.88 13.66 -21.46
N LEU A 2 -13.42 12.86 -20.53
CA LEU A 2 -12.89 11.54 -20.17
C LEU A 2 -13.86 10.50 -20.72
N GLN A 3 -13.37 9.63 -21.60
CA GLN A 3 -14.08 8.47 -22.11
C GLN A 3 -14.08 7.38 -21.02
N PRO A 4 -15.22 6.83 -20.58
CA PRO A 4 -15.21 5.60 -19.82
C PRO A 4 -15.12 4.41 -20.79
N SER A 5 -13.96 3.77 -20.85
CA SER A 5 -13.83 2.43 -21.42
C SER A 5 -14.10 1.42 -20.31
N PHE A 6 -15.38 1.05 -20.15
CA PHE A 6 -15.80 -0.16 -19.44
C PHE A 6 -16.85 -0.86 -20.29
N ALA A 7 -16.42 -1.43 -21.42
CA ALA A 7 -17.22 -2.43 -22.11
C ALA A 7 -17.00 -3.75 -21.37
N GLY A 8 -18.04 -4.27 -20.72
CA GLY A 8 -18.05 -5.62 -20.19
C GLY A 8 -17.96 -6.65 -21.32
N HIS A 9 -17.49 -7.85 -21.00
CA HIS A 9 -17.37 -8.98 -21.94
C HIS A 9 -18.71 -9.42 -22.57
N ASP A 10 -19.82 -8.88 -22.08
CA ASP A 10 -21.22 -9.12 -22.46
C ASP A 10 -21.78 -8.07 -23.45
N GLY A 11 -20.99 -7.05 -23.82
CA GLY A 11 -21.42 -6.00 -24.73
C GLY A 11 -22.34 -4.95 -24.10
N ILE A 12 -22.51 -4.96 -22.77
CA ILE A 12 -23.30 -3.95 -22.04
C ILE A 12 -22.38 -2.85 -21.49
N LEU A 13 -22.77 -1.60 -21.71
CA LEU A 13 -22.11 -0.46 -21.07
C LEU A 13 -22.52 -0.40 -19.60
N HIS A 14 -21.56 -0.64 -18.71
CA HIS A 14 -21.75 -0.44 -17.28
C HIS A 14 -21.37 0.99 -16.90
N LEU A 15 -22.37 1.78 -16.50
CA LEU A 15 -22.12 3.08 -15.88
C LEU A 15 -22.02 2.90 -14.36
N ALA A 16 -20.85 3.18 -13.81
CA ALA A 16 -20.64 3.27 -12.37
C ALA A 16 -20.52 4.74 -11.95
N SER A 17 -21.37 5.16 -11.01
CA SER A 17 -21.24 6.45 -10.34
C SER A 17 -20.71 6.23 -8.94
N HIS A 18 -19.69 7.00 -8.55
CA HIS A 18 -19.11 6.96 -7.21
C HIS A 18 -19.26 8.35 -6.57
N SER A 19 -19.85 8.40 -5.38
CA SER A 19 -20.02 9.63 -4.60
C SER A 19 -19.04 9.62 -3.42
N PHE A 20 -18.41 10.77 -3.18
CA PHE A 20 -17.41 10.93 -2.11
C PHE A 20 -17.79 12.10 -1.21
N VAL A 21 -17.38 12.03 0.05
CA VAL A 21 -17.61 13.07 1.07
C VAL A 21 -16.25 13.52 1.60
N THR A 22 -16.08 14.84 1.77
CA THR A 22 -14.86 15.43 2.33
C THR A 22 -15.21 16.51 3.33
N SER A 23 -14.38 16.67 4.37
CA SER A 23 -14.46 17.78 5.31
C SER A 23 -13.75 19.05 4.80
N LEU A 24 -13.14 19.00 3.61
CA LEU A 24 -12.54 20.19 3.00
C LEU A 24 -13.61 21.25 2.69
N PRO A 25 -13.40 22.51 3.10
CA PRO A 25 -14.32 23.60 2.76
C PRO A 25 -14.45 23.81 1.24
N PRO A 26 -15.60 24.32 0.76
CA PRO A 26 -15.76 24.70 -0.64
C PRO A 26 -14.65 25.65 -1.11
N GLY A 27 -14.18 25.46 -2.35
CA GLY A 27 -13.12 26.29 -2.96
C GLY A 27 -11.69 26.00 -2.48
N ARG A 28 -11.49 25.11 -1.50
CA ARG A 28 -10.13 24.73 -1.03
C ARG A 28 -9.42 23.70 -1.89
N ALA A 29 -10.14 22.99 -2.75
CA ALA A 29 -9.59 22.04 -3.69
C ALA A 29 -10.38 22.08 -4.99
N THR A 30 -9.65 21.98 -6.09
CA THR A 30 -10.23 21.80 -7.42
C THR A 30 -10.76 20.36 -7.58
N PRO A 31 -11.71 20.11 -8.50
CA PRO A 31 -12.17 18.76 -8.80
C PRO A 31 -11.02 17.79 -9.13
N SER A 32 -9.98 18.25 -9.84
CA SER A 32 -8.78 17.47 -10.15
C SER A 32 -7.97 17.09 -8.90
N GLN A 33 -7.84 17.99 -7.93
CA GLN A 33 -7.14 17.69 -6.67
C GLN A 33 -7.93 16.68 -5.84
N LEU A 34 -9.26 16.80 -5.78
CA LEU A 34 -10.11 15.81 -5.11
C LEU A 34 -9.99 14.44 -5.80
N ALA A 35 -10.03 14.40 -7.13
CA ALA A 35 -9.84 13.16 -7.88
C ALA A 35 -8.46 12.52 -7.64
N GLN A 36 -7.40 13.33 -7.51
CA GLN A 36 -6.06 12.82 -7.16
C GLN A 36 -6.02 12.27 -5.73
N LEU A 37 -6.60 12.96 -4.75
CA LEU A 37 -6.68 12.46 -3.37
C LEU A 37 -7.40 11.12 -3.31
N MET A 38 -8.49 10.98 -4.06
CA MET A 38 -9.23 9.72 -4.18
C MET A 38 -8.41 8.62 -4.84
N GLN A 39 -7.74 8.92 -5.96
CA GLN A 39 -6.85 7.95 -6.63
C GLN A 39 -5.71 7.52 -5.71
N ASN A 40 -5.09 8.46 -5.01
CA ASN A 40 -4.00 8.20 -4.07
C ASN A 40 -4.47 7.41 -2.84
N HIS A 41 -5.73 7.52 -2.44
CA HIS A 41 -6.28 6.69 -1.35
C HIS A 41 -6.17 5.20 -1.66
N TRP A 42 -6.35 4.80 -2.93
CA TRP A 42 -6.19 3.40 -3.36
C TRP A 42 -4.75 2.88 -3.26
N SER A 43 -3.75 3.74 -3.01
CA SER A 43 -2.37 3.29 -2.74
C SER A 43 -2.27 2.43 -1.47
N VAL A 44 -3.26 2.49 -0.58
CA VAL A 44 -3.38 1.58 0.56
C VAL A 44 -3.55 0.13 0.10
N GLU A 45 -4.28 -0.11 -0.99
CA GLU A 45 -4.46 -1.47 -1.52
C GLU A 45 -3.17 -2.03 -2.10
N ALA A 46 -2.33 -1.18 -2.69
CA ALA A 46 -0.99 -1.58 -3.11
C ALA A 46 -0.12 -2.01 -1.90
N LEU A 47 -0.29 -1.37 -0.73
CA LEU A 47 0.37 -1.80 0.50
C LEU A 47 -0.15 -3.16 0.99
N HIS A 48 -1.47 -3.40 0.91
CA HIS A 48 -2.05 -4.71 1.24
C HIS A 48 -1.48 -5.81 0.36
N HIS A 49 -1.44 -5.59 -0.95
CA HIS A 49 -0.87 -6.57 -1.88
C HIS A 49 0.59 -6.94 -1.54
N VAL A 50 1.43 -5.97 -1.19
CA VAL A 50 2.81 -6.23 -0.76
C VAL A 50 2.84 -7.07 0.51
N ARG A 51 1.98 -6.80 1.49
CA ARG A 51 1.92 -7.57 2.73
C ARG A 51 1.44 -9.00 2.49
N ASP A 52 0.39 -9.16 1.71
CA ASP A 52 -0.26 -10.44 1.49
C ASP A 52 0.63 -11.36 0.65
N VAL A 53 1.24 -10.82 -0.41
CA VAL A 53 2.05 -11.60 -1.35
C VAL A 53 3.52 -11.61 -0.98
N THR A 54 4.17 -10.45 -0.84
CA THR A 54 5.63 -10.38 -0.59
C THR A 54 5.98 -10.86 0.81
N TYR A 55 5.15 -10.51 1.81
CA TYR A 55 5.35 -10.92 3.20
C TYR A 55 4.52 -12.14 3.62
N GLY A 56 3.77 -12.74 2.69
CA GLY A 56 2.99 -13.95 2.91
C GLY A 56 1.97 -13.82 4.05
N GLU A 57 1.39 -12.63 4.25
CA GLU A 57 0.48 -12.41 5.37
C GLU A 57 -0.72 -13.35 5.35
N ASP A 58 -1.34 -13.56 4.18
CA ASP A 58 -2.47 -14.47 4.03
C ASP A 58 -2.10 -15.92 4.35
N ALA A 59 -0.88 -16.33 3.98
CA ALA A 59 -0.35 -17.66 4.26
C ALA A 59 0.08 -17.86 5.72
N SER A 60 0.11 -16.78 6.53
CA SER A 60 0.54 -16.83 7.93
C SER A 60 -0.43 -17.64 8.80
N ARG A 61 0.13 -18.58 9.56
CA ARG A 61 -0.60 -19.40 10.56
C ARG A 61 -0.66 -18.74 11.95
N VAL A 62 -0.06 -17.57 12.13
CA VAL A 62 -0.11 -16.81 13.39
C VAL A 62 -1.53 -16.28 13.60
N ARG A 63 -2.27 -16.81 14.59
CA ARG A 63 -3.69 -16.47 14.84
C ARG A 63 -4.05 -16.21 16.31
N THR A 64 -3.12 -16.38 17.24
CA THR A 64 -3.41 -16.33 18.68
C THR A 64 -3.04 -14.99 19.32
N GLY A 65 -3.91 -14.47 20.19
CA GLY A 65 -3.63 -13.30 21.02
C GLY A 65 -3.27 -12.05 20.21
N THR A 66 -2.25 -11.32 20.65
CA THR A 66 -1.78 -10.08 20.00
C THR A 66 -0.83 -10.31 18.83
N ALA A 67 -0.43 -11.56 18.57
CA ALA A 67 0.60 -11.90 17.59
C ALA A 67 0.23 -11.49 16.14
N PRO A 68 -1.02 -11.63 15.64
CA PRO A 68 -1.36 -11.16 14.30
C PRO A 68 -1.15 -9.65 14.14
N ARG A 69 -1.53 -8.86 15.15
CA ARG A 69 -1.33 -7.41 15.15
C ARG A 69 0.15 -7.05 15.20
N ALA A 70 0.93 -7.72 16.04
CA ALA A 70 2.37 -7.51 16.12
C ALA A 70 3.06 -7.79 14.77
N MET A 71 2.69 -8.89 14.10
CA MET A 71 3.21 -9.23 12.77
C MET A 71 2.84 -8.18 11.73
N ALA A 72 1.59 -7.70 11.71
CA ALA A 72 1.17 -6.61 10.83
C ALA A 72 1.99 -5.33 11.06
N THR A 73 2.22 -4.97 12.32
CA THR A 73 3.06 -3.82 12.69
C THR A 73 4.50 -3.98 12.21
N MET A 74 5.11 -5.15 12.41
CA MET A 74 6.49 -5.40 11.97
C MET A 74 6.63 -5.35 10.44
N ARG A 75 5.67 -5.91 9.69
CA ARG A 75 5.64 -5.83 8.23
C ARG A 75 5.51 -4.39 7.75
N ASN A 76 4.59 -3.62 8.34
CA ASN A 76 4.42 -2.20 8.03
C ASN A 76 5.69 -1.40 8.32
N LEU A 77 6.36 -1.68 9.45
CA LEU A 77 7.62 -1.05 9.81
C LEU A 77 8.70 -1.34 8.77
N ALA A 78 8.89 -2.61 8.40
CA ALA A 78 9.88 -3.00 7.40
C ALA A 78 9.62 -2.31 6.05
N ILE A 79 8.37 -2.31 5.57
CA ILE A 79 7.99 -1.62 4.33
C ILE A 79 8.26 -0.12 4.42
N GLY A 80 7.90 0.50 5.55
CA GLY A 80 8.12 1.93 5.80
C GLY A 80 9.61 2.30 5.74
N LEU A 81 10.46 1.56 6.45
CA LEU A 81 11.91 1.78 6.47
C LEU A 81 12.53 1.62 5.08
N MET A 82 12.12 0.61 4.31
CA MET A 82 12.62 0.42 2.94
C MET A 82 12.21 1.58 2.03
N ARG A 83 10.97 2.08 2.14
CA ARG A 83 10.54 3.28 1.39
C ARG A 83 11.32 4.52 1.80
N GLN A 84 11.59 4.71 3.09
CA GLN A 84 12.41 5.82 3.58
C GLN A 84 13.86 5.74 3.10
N ALA A 85 14.40 4.52 2.96
CA ALA A 85 15.70 4.26 2.34
C ALA A 85 15.71 4.40 0.81
N GLY A 86 14.59 4.81 0.19
CA GLY A 86 14.49 5.10 -1.25
C GLY A 86 14.11 3.92 -2.14
N TRP A 87 13.76 2.77 -1.57
CA TRP A 87 13.34 1.62 -2.37
C TRP A 87 11.93 1.80 -2.96
N THR A 88 11.82 1.64 -4.27
CA THR A 88 10.53 1.63 -4.98
C THR A 88 9.97 0.21 -5.15
N ASN A 89 10.85 -0.80 -5.29
CA ASN A 89 10.48 -2.21 -5.34
C ASN A 89 10.76 -2.90 -4.00
N ILE A 90 9.70 -3.25 -3.28
CA ILE A 90 9.78 -3.86 -1.95
C ILE A 90 10.26 -5.30 -1.97
N ALA A 91 9.96 -6.07 -3.02
CA ALA A 91 10.42 -7.45 -3.13
C ALA A 91 11.95 -7.51 -3.27
N THR A 92 12.50 -6.69 -4.18
CA THR A 92 13.96 -6.55 -4.34
C THR A 92 14.63 -6.06 -3.07
N ALA A 93 14.03 -5.07 -2.39
CA ALA A 93 14.56 -4.57 -1.13
C ALA A 93 14.57 -5.66 -0.04
N THR A 94 13.50 -6.46 0.03
CA THR A 94 13.40 -7.59 0.97
C THR A 94 14.50 -8.62 0.72
N ASP A 95 14.78 -8.96 -0.53
CA ASP A 95 15.87 -9.89 -0.88
C ASP A 95 17.26 -9.29 -0.58
N HIS A 96 17.45 -7.99 -0.79
CA HIS A 96 18.67 -7.28 -0.40
C HIS A 96 18.94 -7.38 1.10
N TYR A 97 17.96 -7.03 1.94
CA TYR A 97 18.12 -7.08 3.40
C TYR A 97 18.14 -8.49 3.96
N ARG A 98 17.49 -9.47 3.30
CA ARG A 98 17.62 -10.89 3.63
C ARG A 98 19.05 -11.39 3.42
N SER A 99 19.70 -10.96 2.34
CA SER A 99 21.08 -11.36 2.01
C SER A 99 22.14 -10.57 2.77
N ARG A 100 21.77 -9.42 3.37
CA ARG A 100 22.65 -8.49 4.10
C ARG A 100 21.98 -7.99 5.38
N PRO A 101 21.84 -8.84 6.41
CA PRO A 101 21.13 -8.47 7.64
C PRO A 101 21.78 -7.29 8.37
N GLU A 102 23.09 -7.07 8.22
CA GLU A 102 23.81 -5.92 8.76
C GLU A 102 23.31 -4.57 8.21
N HIS A 103 22.85 -4.54 6.96
CA HIS A 103 22.23 -3.35 6.40
C HIS A 103 20.84 -3.11 7.01
N ALA A 104 20.14 -4.18 7.40
CA ALA A 104 18.84 -4.07 8.05
C ALA A 104 18.97 -3.57 9.50
N THR A 105 20.01 -3.96 10.23
CA THR A 105 20.27 -3.43 11.58
C THR A 105 20.72 -1.97 11.54
N ALA A 106 21.45 -1.55 10.50
CA ALA A 106 21.78 -0.15 10.27
C ALA A 106 20.54 0.73 10.04
N LEU A 107 19.49 0.22 9.37
CA LEU A 107 18.22 0.95 9.23
C LEU A 107 17.50 1.21 10.56
N LEU A 108 17.81 0.43 11.59
CA LEU A 108 17.19 0.51 12.90
C LEU A 108 18.08 1.24 13.93
N ASP A 109 19.23 1.76 13.50
CA ASP A 109 20.28 2.29 14.38
C ASP A 109 20.71 1.29 15.47
N LEU A 110 20.68 0.00 15.14
CA LEU A 110 21.05 -1.10 16.06
C LEU A 110 22.48 -1.61 15.85
N THR A 111 23.31 -0.88 15.12
CA THR A 111 24.73 -1.23 14.95
C THR A 111 25.50 -0.87 16.22
N ALA A 112 26.15 -1.88 16.82
CA ALA A 112 27.04 -1.74 17.97
C ALA A 112 28.39 -1.09 17.61
#